data_AF-A0A534YCD1-F1
#
_entry.id   AF-A0A534YCD1-F1
#
_cell.length_a   1.000
_cell.length_b   1.000
_cell.length_c   1.000
_cell.angle_alpha   90.00
_cell.angle_beta   90.00
_cell.angle_gamma   90.00
#
_symmetry.space_group_name_H-M   'P 1'
#
loop_
_entity.id
_entity.type
_entity.pdbx_description
1 polymer ?
#
loop_
_entity_poly.entity_id
_entity_poly.type
_entity_poly.pdbx_seq_one_letter_code
_entity_poly.pdbx_strand_id
1 'polypeptide(L)'
;MVLWEGLKLVIILTLGQTFHGKRLAKLGIHALTLVAVMATINFNNRLARTRGDQVVSAIKEYKARHDRYPDALQGLVPDFLPSVPKAKYALAFNEFYYRYSPGELLRFGCFVWPPFAWSFYDFERNRWRSVG
;
A
#
# COMPACT_ATOMS: atom_id res chain seq x y z
N MET A 1 31.20 59.67 1.54
CA MET A 1 31.12 58.60 2.55
C MET A 1 29.71 58.00 2.72
N VAL A 2 28.64 58.65 2.25
CA VAL A 2 27.23 58.18 2.42
C VAL A 2 26.78 57.13 1.39
N LEU A 3 27.43 57.04 0.22
CA LEU A 3 27.01 56.15 -0.88
C LEU A 3 27.25 54.64 -0.60
N TRP A 4 28.14 54.30 0.33
CA TRP A 4 28.58 52.91 0.56
C TRP A 4 27.61 52.09 1.42
N GLU A 5 26.85 52.75 2.30
CA GLU A 5 25.88 52.08 3.18
C GLU A 5 24.56 51.75 2.45
N GLY A 6 24.17 52.56 1.47
CA GLY A 6 22.99 52.29 0.63
C GLY A 6 23.16 51.07 -0.28
N LEU A 7 24.38 50.83 -0.78
CA LEU A 7 24.67 49.70 -1.67
C LEU A 7 24.60 48.34 -0.93
N LYS A 8 24.99 48.30 0.34
CA LYS A 8 24.90 47.10 1.18
C LYS A 8 23.45 46.67 1.39
N LEU A 9 22.54 47.62 1.63
CA LEU A 9 21.12 47.32 1.85
C LEU A 9 20.46 46.76 0.59
N VAL A 10 20.79 47.29 -0.59
CA VAL A 10 20.25 46.81 -1.87
C VAL A 10 20.74 45.39 -2.19
N ILE A 11 22.01 45.07 -1.92
CA ILE A 11 22.59 43.73 -2.12
C ILE A 11 21.98 42.73 -1.12
N ILE A 12 21.78 43.11 0.14
CA ILE A 12 21.14 42.26 1.16
C ILE A 12 19.66 42.01 0.84
N LEU A 13 18.93 43.01 0.33
CA LEU A 13 17.52 42.86 -0.06
C LEU A 13 17.34 42.02 -1.32
N THR A 14 18.22 42.14 -2.32
CA THR A 14 18.15 41.34 -3.56
C THR A 14 18.65 39.90 -3.39
N LEU A 15 19.67 39.67 -2.56
CA LEU A 15 20.07 38.31 -2.17
C LEU A 15 19.05 37.66 -1.23
N GLY A 16 18.40 38.42 -0.35
CA GLY A 16 17.35 37.90 0.55
C GLY A 16 16.14 37.30 -0.19
N GLN A 17 15.69 37.90 -1.30
CA GLN A 17 14.48 37.47 -2.01
C GLN A 17 14.68 36.20 -2.87
N THR A 18 15.86 35.98 -3.44
CA THR A 18 16.13 34.82 -4.31
C THR A 18 16.31 33.50 -3.55
N PHE A 19 16.66 33.55 -2.26
CA PHE A 19 16.74 32.37 -1.40
C PHE A 19 15.37 31.90 -0.89
N HIS A 20 14.41 32.80 -0.67
CA HIS A 20 13.07 32.44 -0.18
C HIS A 20 12.25 31.67 -1.23
N GLY A 21 12.26 32.10 -2.49
CA GLY A 21 11.58 31.40 -3.58
C GLY A 21 12.11 29.97 -3.80
N LYS A 22 13.44 29.78 -3.73
CA LYS A 22 14.08 28.46 -3.84
C LYS A 22 13.79 27.56 -2.63
N ARG A 23 13.70 28.12 -1.42
CA ARG A 23 13.29 27.38 -0.21
C ARG A 23 11.83 26.95 -0.26
N LEU A 24 10.93 27.83 -0.70
CA LEU A 24 9.51 27.51 -0.90
C LEU A 24 9.31 26.43 -1.97
N ALA A 25 10.02 26.53 -3.10
CA ALA A 25 9.97 25.51 -4.15
C ALA A 25 10.43 24.13 -3.64
N LYS A 26 11.53 24.08 -2.87
CA LYS A 26 12.01 22.82 -2.25
C LYS A 26 11.00 22.25 -1.26
N LEU A 27 10.43 23.08 -0.40
CA LEU A 27 9.37 22.66 0.53
C LEU A 27 8.15 22.13 -0.22
N GLY A 28 7.75 22.79 -1.30
CA GLY A 28 6.66 22.34 -2.17
C GLY A 28 6.94 20.98 -2.81
N ILE A 29 8.15 20.75 -3.32
CA ILE A 29 8.55 19.45 -3.90
C ILE A 29 8.50 18.35 -2.83
N HIS A 30 9.03 18.60 -1.63
CA HIS A 30 8.99 17.60 -0.55
C HIS A 30 7.55 17.31 -0.10
N ALA A 31 6.70 18.33 0.02
CA ALA A 31 5.29 18.17 0.33
C ALA A 31 4.56 17.35 -0.75
N LEU A 32 4.81 17.65 -2.03
CA LEU A 32 4.24 16.92 -3.15
C LEU A 32 4.66 15.45 -3.14
N THR A 33 5.96 15.18 -2.92
CA THR A 33 6.48 13.81 -2.81
C THR A 33 5.83 13.06 -1.66
N LEU A 34 5.68 13.69 -0.49
CA LEU A 34 4.99 13.07 0.65
C LEU A 34 3.54 12.71 0.32
N VAL A 35 2.80 13.65 -0.30
CA VAL A 35 1.42 13.42 -0.73
C VAL A 35 1.35 12.27 -1.75
N ALA A 36 2.25 12.25 -2.74
CA ALA A 36 2.30 11.21 -3.76
C ALA A 36 2.59 9.82 -3.17
N VAL A 37 3.52 9.73 -2.21
CA VAL A 37 3.84 8.49 -1.50
C VAL A 37 2.62 8.00 -0.72
N MET A 38 1.98 8.87 0.07
CA MET A 38 0.79 8.52 0.85
C MET A 38 -0.38 8.08 -0.05
N ALA A 39 -0.60 8.78 -1.17
CA ALA A 39 -1.61 8.41 -2.15
C ALA A 39 -1.33 7.03 -2.76
N THR A 40 -0.07 6.73 -3.09
CA THR A 40 0.35 5.44 -3.65
C THR A 40 0.16 4.30 -2.65
N ILE A 41 0.49 4.52 -1.37
CA ILE A 41 0.28 3.54 -0.30
C ILE A 41 -1.22 3.26 -0.14
N ASN A 42 -2.04 4.31 -0.05
CA ASN A 42 -3.49 4.18 0.11
C ASN A 42 -4.13 3.48 -1.08
N PHE A 43 -3.72 3.81 -2.31
CA PHE A 43 -4.19 3.17 -3.52
C PHE A 43 -3.84 1.66 -3.52
N ASN A 44 -2.60 1.31 -3.22
CA ASN A 44 -2.18 -0.09 -3.17
C ASN A 44 -2.91 -0.89 -2.08
N ASN A 45 -3.17 -0.29 -0.92
CA ASN A 45 -3.91 -0.95 0.16
C ASN A 45 -5.39 -1.17 -0.21
N ARG A 46 -6.03 -0.20 -0.86
CA ARG A 46 -7.40 -0.37 -1.37
C ARG A 46 -7.46 -1.45 -2.44
N LEU A 47 -6.52 -1.44 -3.38
CA LEU A 47 -6.43 -2.44 -4.43
C LEU A 47 -6.23 -3.85 -3.88
N ALA A 48 -5.33 -4.01 -2.91
CA ALA A 48 -5.09 -5.29 -2.23
C ALA A 48 -6.34 -5.81 -1.54
N ARG A 49 -7.13 -4.93 -0.93
CA ARG A 49 -8.39 -5.32 -0.29
C ARG A 49 -9.42 -5.79 -1.31
N THR A 50 -9.65 -5.02 -2.36
CA THR A 50 -10.61 -5.39 -3.42
C THR A 50 -10.24 -6.71 -4.10
N ARG A 51 -8.96 -6.92 -4.42
CA ARG A 51 -8.48 -8.19 -5.00
C ARG A 51 -8.53 -9.33 -3.99
N GLY A 52 -8.23 -9.04 -2.73
CA GLY A 52 -8.34 -10.01 -1.65
C GLY A 52 -9.78 -10.50 -1.47
N ASP A 53 -10.76 -9.59 -1.56
CA ASP A 53 -12.19 -9.94 -1.49
C ASP A 53 -12.60 -10.90 -2.63
N GLN A 54 -12.06 -10.71 -3.84
CA GLN A 54 -12.28 -11.62 -4.97
C GLN A 54 -11.72 -13.02 -4.66
N VAL A 55 -10.49 -13.10 -4.14
CA VAL A 55 -9.86 -14.38 -3.77
C VAL A 55 -10.61 -15.06 -2.64
N VAL A 56 -11.05 -14.31 -1.62
CA VAL A 56 -11.87 -14.85 -0.52
C VAL A 56 -13.18 -15.43 -1.03
N SER A 57 -13.84 -14.74 -1.96
CA SER A 57 -15.06 -15.24 -2.59
C SER A 57 -14.83 -16.59 -3.28
N ALA A 58 -13.75 -16.68 -4.07
CA ALA A 58 -13.37 -17.92 -4.75
C ALA A 58 -13.03 -19.06 -3.78
N ILE A 59 -12.33 -18.77 -2.66
CA ILE A 59 -12.05 -19.76 -1.60
C ILE A 59 -13.35 -20.28 -0.99
N LYS A 60 -14.30 -19.39 -0.71
CA LYS A 60 -15.60 -19.78 -0.13
C LYS A 60 -16.42 -20.63 -1.09
N GLU A 61 -16.41 -20.29 -2.38
CA GLU A 61 -17.11 -21.07 -3.40
C GLU A 61 -16.47 -22.45 -3.59
N TYR A 62 -15.14 -22.53 -3.60
CA TYR A 62 -14.40 -23.80 -3.61
C TYR A 62 -14.81 -24.67 -2.42
N LYS A 63 -14.86 -24.09 -1.22
CA LYS A 63 -15.30 -24.80 -0.02
C LYS A 63 -16.74 -25.27 -0.13
N ALA A 64 -17.66 -24.43 -0.64
CA ALA A 64 -19.05 -24.82 -0.79
C ALA A 64 -19.23 -26.00 -1.77
N ARG A 65 -18.37 -26.10 -2.80
CA ARG A 65 -18.45 -27.15 -3.82
C ARG A 65 -17.76 -28.46 -3.41
N HIS A 66 -16.67 -28.38 -2.65
CA HIS A 66 -15.82 -29.53 -2.34
C HIS A 66 -15.81 -29.92 -0.85
N ASP A 67 -16.55 -29.19 -0.01
CA ASP A 67 -16.58 -29.31 1.45
C ASP A 67 -15.20 -29.23 2.14
N ARG A 68 -14.22 -28.65 1.45
CA ARG A 68 -12.84 -28.46 1.95
C ARG A 68 -12.25 -27.16 1.43
N TYR A 69 -11.26 -26.62 2.14
CA TYR A 69 -10.48 -25.50 1.61
C TYR A 69 -9.45 -25.99 0.59
N PRO A 70 -9.04 -25.15 -0.38
CA PRO A 70 -7.99 -25.51 -1.32
C PRO A 70 -6.64 -25.61 -0.60
N ASP A 71 -5.77 -26.50 -1.05
CA ASP A 71 -4.43 -26.66 -0.45
C ASP A 71 -3.51 -25.47 -0.78
N ALA A 72 -3.75 -24.83 -1.95
CA ALA A 72 -3.07 -23.62 -2.40
C ALA A 72 -4.00 -22.74 -3.24
N LEU A 73 -3.71 -21.43 -3.36
CA LEU A 73 -4.50 -20.50 -4.19
C LEU A 73 -4.56 -20.90 -5.66
N GLN A 74 -3.55 -21.60 -6.16
CA GLN A 74 -3.51 -22.11 -7.53
C GLN A 74 -4.62 -23.12 -7.81
N GLY A 75 -5.12 -23.83 -6.78
CA GLY A 75 -6.25 -24.74 -6.92
C GLY A 75 -7.59 -24.05 -7.19
N LEU A 76 -7.64 -22.71 -7.13
CA LEU A 76 -8.81 -21.92 -7.52
C LEU A 76 -8.85 -21.64 -9.03
N VAL A 77 -7.74 -21.86 -9.73
CA VAL A 77 -7.61 -21.58 -11.17
C VAL A 77 -7.74 -22.88 -11.95
N PRO A 78 -8.46 -22.90 -13.09
CA PRO A 78 -9.21 -21.78 -13.69
C PRO A 78 -10.67 -21.66 -13.20
N ASP A 79 -11.17 -22.64 -12.46
CA ASP A 79 -12.62 -22.83 -12.25
C ASP A 79 -13.31 -21.74 -11.42
N PHE A 80 -12.59 -21.11 -10.49
CA PHE A 80 -13.11 -20.08 -9.59
C PHE A 80 -12.46 -18.71 -9.82
N LEU A 81 -11.25 -18.69 -10.39
CA LEU A 81 -10.53 -17.48 -10.78
C LEU A 81 -9.78 -17.72 -12.10
N PRO A 82 -9.74 -16.72 -13.01
CA PRO A 82 -8.95 -16.84 -14.24
C PRO A 82 -7.44 -16.90 -13.98
N SER A 83 -6.98 -16.25 -12.91
CA SER A 83 -5.60 -16.30 -12.41
C SER A 83 -5.58 -15.80 -10.96
N VAL A 84 -4.54 -16.15 -10.20
CA VAL A 84 -4.37 -15.60 -8.84
C VAL A 84 -3.86 -14.16 -8.94
N PRO A 85 -4.63 -13.15 -8.51
CA PRO A 85 -4.23 -11.76 -8.65
C PRO A 85 -3.10 -11.42 -7.66
N LYS A 86 -2.20 -10.52 -8.07
CA LYS A 86 -1.24 -9.90 -7.14
C LYS A 86 -1.97 -8.93 -6.21
N ALA A 87 -1.62 -8.95 -4.93
CA ALA A 87 -2.19 -8.06 -3.93
C ALA A 87 -1.93 -6.58 -4.26
N LYS A 88 -0.69 -6.21 -4.62
CA LYS A 88 -0.29 -4.81 -4.82
C LYS A 88 0.48 -4.58 -6.12
N TYR A 89 0.49 -3.34 -6.59
CA TYR A 89 1.49 -2.88 -7.56
C TYR A 89 2.70 -2.34 -6.80
N ALA A 90 3.44 -3.28 -6.19
CA ALA A 90 4.66 -3.00 -5.47
C ALA A 90 5.80 -3.90 -5.98
N LEU A 91 7.04 -3.43 -5.86
CA LEU A 91 8.22 -4.19 -6.22
C LEU A 91 8.47 -5.36 -5.26
N ALA A 92 8.05 -5.24 -4.01
CA ALA A 92 8.14 -6.26 -2.97
C ALA A 92 6.82 -6.36 -2.18
N PHE A 93 6.61 -7.51 -1.52
CA PHE A 93 5.42 -7.78 -0.69
C PHE A 93 4.09 -7.55 -1.44
N ASN A 94 4.05 -7.97 -2.71
CA ASN A 94 2.93 -7.78 -3.62
C ASN A 94 2.04 -9.02 -3.78
N GLU A 95 2.33 -10.10 -3.07
CA GLU A 95 1.60 -11.36 -3.13
C GLU A 95 0.67 -11.54 -1.92
N PHE A 96 -0.35 -12.38 -2.08
CA PHE A 96 -1.15 -12.84 -0.96
C PHE A 96 -0.45 -14.02 -0.27
N TYR A 97 -0.45 -13.97 1.05
CA TYR A 97 -0.07 -15.09 1.88
C TYR A 97 -1.29 -16.01 2.07
N TYR A 98 -1.10 -17.30 1.79
CA TYR A 98 -2.09 -18.34 2.00
C TYR A 98 -1.42 -19.55 2.66
N ARG A 99 -1.98 -20.03 3.77
CA ARG A 99 -1.58 -21.29 4.39
C ARG A 99 -2.80 -22.00 4.95
N TYR A 100 -2.97 -23.23 4.54
CA TYR A 100 -3.99 -24.15 5.05
C TYR A 100 -3.32 -25.47 5.43
N SER A 101 -3.60 -25.95 6.64
CA SER A 101 -3.24 -27.29 7.10
C SER A 101 -4.47 -27.92 7.72
N PRO A 102 -4.79 -29.19 7.43
CA PRO A 102 -5.89 -29.89 8.08
C PRO A 102 -5.73 -29.86 9.61
N GLY A 103 -6.74 -29.36 10.33
CA GLY A 103 -6.69 -29.18 11.78
C GLY A 103 -6.17 -27.82 12.27
N GLU A 104 -5.67 -26.96 11.37
CA GLU A 104 -5.31 -25.58 11.69
C GLU A 104 -6.31 -24.56 11.12
N LEU A 105 -6.33 -23.36 11.70
CA LEU A 105 -7.09 -22.23 11.16
C LEU A 105 -6.48 -21.76 9.83
N LEU A 106 -7.33 -21.64 8.82
CA LEU A 106 -6.96 -21.08 7.51
C LEU A 106 -6.41 -19.66 7.68
N ARG A 107 -5.20 -19.42 7.16
CA ARG A 107 -4.57 -18.09 7.16
C ARG A 107 -4.49 -17.56 5.74
N PHE A 108 -5.25 -16.51 5.46
CA PHE A 108 -5.16 -15.74 4.22
C PHE A 108 -4.93 -14.26 4.54
N GLY A 109 -4.00 -13.61 3.87
CA GLY A 109 -3.69 -12.21 4.14
C GLY A 109 -2.70 -11.56 3.19
N CYS A 110 -2.38 -10.30 3.44
CA CYS A 110 -1.35 -9.54 2.74
C CYS A 110 -0.71 -8.51 3.66
N PHE A 111 0.46 -8.01 3.29
CA PHE A 111 1.09 -6.90 4.01
C PHE A 111 0.34 -5.59 3.77
N VAL A 112 0.03 -4.85 4.82
CA VAL A 112 -0.47 -3.46 4.74
C VAL A 112 0.68 -2.48 4.71
N TRP A 113 1.62 -2.62 5.65
CA TRP A 113 2.83 -1.82 5.74
C TRP A 113 4.03 -2.73 6.06
N PRO A 114 4.82 -3.15 5.07
CA PRO A 114 5.93 -4.07 5.32
C PRO A 114 7.04 -3.41 6.15
N PRO A 115 7.70 -4.14 7.07
CA PRO A 115 7.39 -5.49 7.59
C PRO A 115 6.36 -5.51 8.75
N PHE A 116 5.92 -4.36 9.22
CA PHE A 116 5.28 -4.19 10.53
C PHE A 116 3.79 -4.53 10.58
N ALA A 117 3.02 -4.17 9.55
CA ALA A 117 1.57 -4.32 9.56
C ALA A 117 1.08 -5.32 8.52
N TRP A 118 0.28 -6.28 8.99
CA TRP A 118 -0.34 -7.34 8.21
C TRP A 118 -1.86 -7.20 8.25
N SER A 119 -2.52 -7.57 7.16
CA SER A 119 -3.96 -7.78 7.16
C SER A 119 -4.26 -9.21 6.81
N PHE A 120 -5.05 -9.87 7.64
CA PHE A 120 -5.55 -11.22 7.37
C PHE A 120 -7.07 -11.23 7.36
N TYR A 121 -7.61 -12.17 6.61
CA TYR A 121 -9.03 -12.41 6.54
C TYR A 121 -9.44 -13.43 7.61
N ASP A 122 -10.42 -13.05 8.42
CA ASP A 122 -11.04 -13.93 9.39
C ASP A 122 -12.27 -14.57 8.73
N PHE A 123 -12.17 -15.86 8.39
CA PHE A 123 -13.23 -16.60 7.71
C PHE A 123 -14.43 -16.90 8.62
N GLU A 124 -14.24 -16.98 9.94
CA GLU A 124 -15.34 -17.19 10.89
C GLU A 124 -16.18 -15.94 11.04
N ARG A 125 -15.52 -14.78 11.17
CA ARG A 125 -16.19 -13.48 11.37
C ARG A 125 -16.43 -12.72 10.08
N ASN A 126 -16.09 -13.32 8.93
CA ASN A 126 -16.31 -12.77 7.60
C ASN A 126 -15.74 -11.36 7.41
N ARG A 127 -14.55 -11.07 7.97
CA ARG A 127 -14.01 -9.70 7.99
C ARG A 127 -12.49 -9.66 7.91
N TRP A 128 -11.98 -8.59 7.31
CA TRP A 128 -10.57 -8.23 7.37
C TRP A 128 -10.20 -7.74 8.77
N ARG A 129 -9.06 -8.22 9.26
CA ARG A 129 -8.39 -7.66 10.43
C ARG A 129 -7.02 -7.17 10.04
N SER A 130 -6.60 -6.08 10.65
CA SER A 130 -5.22 -5.60 10.54
C SER A 130 -4.56 -5.76 11.90
N VAL A 131 -3.34 -6.26 11.91
CA VAL A 131 -2.47 -6.33 13.08
C VAL A 131 -1.20 -5.58 12.71
N GLY A 132 -0.82 -4.61 13.53
CA GLY A 132 0.34 -3.75 13.35
C GLY A 132 0.74 -3.12 14.68
#